data_AF-A0A835TFS9-F1
#
_entry.id   AF-A0A835TFS9-F1
#
_cell.length_a   1.000
_cell.length_b   1.000
_cell.length_c   1.000
_cell.angle_alpha   90.00
_cell.angle_beta   90.00
_cell.angle_gamma   90.00
#
_symmetry.space_group_name_H-M   'P 1'
#
loop_
_entity.id
_entity.type
_entity.pdbx_description
1 polymer ?
#
loop_
_entity_poly.entity_id
_entity_poly.type
_entity_poly.pdbx_seq_one_letter_code
_entity_poly.pdbx_strand_id
1 'polypeptide(L)'
;MNCYCGEDLRGEVCLFLSAHLVEWIAFEFEYVTGHVLVIDELFFCFNFRASFCTLDSFFVVLTWSFSLSCFCLCVDIIVLRFNGTDGIVSDVLKVFVVKYGKQWDGRETQKILGRTPLEAAAAVVEDYELPCSTDDFLTQITPLLYDQWCKIKVLPGANRLIKHLSGHNVPMALASNSPRESIESKISYQQGWKGSFSVVIAGDEVRTGKPSPEIFLEAAKRLNVEPSSCLVIEDSPPGVAAGKAAGMEVVAVPSIPKSHLYTAADEVINSLLDLKPELWGLPPFEDWMESALPIEPWHIGGPVVKGFGRGSKVLGIPTANLSTKGYSAPLSEHPSGVYFGWAGLSSQGLYKMVMSIGWNPYFNNTEKTIEPWLLHEFDGDFYGEELRLVIVGYIRPQANFSSLESLIAKIHEDRRIAERALDIPMYSQYRDDPYLKGSSL
;
A
#
# COMPACT_ATOMS: atom_id res chain seq x y z
N MET A 1 -30.25 39.13 -6.98
CA MET A 1 -30.94 37.85 -7.24
C MET A 1 -31.52 37.40 -5.91
N ASN A 2 -32.84 37.22 -5.81
CA ASN A 2 -33.44 36.76 -4.57
C ASN A 2 -33.42 35.23 -4.56
N CYS A 3 -32.65 34.63 -3.65
CA CYS A 3 -32.77 33.22 -3.31
C CYS A 3 -33.72 33.11 -2.11
N TYR A 4 -34.71 32.22 -2.19
CA TYR A 4 -35.58 31.90 -1.06
C TYR A 4 -35.27 30.48 -0.61
N CYS A 5 -35.04 30.32 0.70
CA CYS A 5 -34.87 29.05 1.36
C CYS A 5 -36.21 28.65 1.98
N GLY A 6 -36.73 27.47 1.67
CA GLY A 6 -37.94 26.93 2.27
C GLY A 6 -37.81 25.43 2.49
N GLU A 7 -38.35 24.95 3.62
CA GLU A 7 -38.45 23.53 3.95
C GLU A 7 -39.77 22.95 3.43
N ASP A 8 -39.73 21.82 2.73
CA ASP A 8 -40.93 21.02 2.45
C ASP A 8 -41.32 20.18 3.69
N LEU A 9 -42.55 19.69 3.75
CA LEU A 9 -43.17 18.84 4.78
C LEU A 9 -42.41 17.52 5.09
N ARG A 10 -41.28 17.27 4.43
CA ARG A 10 -40.34 16.15 4.66
C ARG A 10 -38.97 16.58 5.20
N GLY A 11 -38.74 17.86 5.46
CA GLY A 11 -37.49 18.37 6.04
C GLY A 11 -36.33 18.54 5.05
N GLU A 12 -36.59 18.53 3.74
CA GLU A 12 -35.58 18.79 2.71
C GLU A 12 -35.48 20.30 2.42
N VAL A 13 -34.25 20.82 2.39
CA VAL A 13 -33.96 22.23 2.06
C VAL A 13 -34.01 22.41 0.54
N CYS A 14 -34.99 23.15 0.04
CA CYS A 14 -35.14 23.46 -1.38
C CYS A 14 -34.64 24.88 -1.70
N LEU A 15 -33.70 24.99 -2.64
CA LEU A 15 -33.26 26.27 -3.21
C LEU A 15 -34.05 26.57 -4.49
N PHE A 16 -34.85 27.64 -4.46
CA PHE A 16 -35.57 28.12 -5.65
C PHE A 16 -34.74 29.20 -6.37
N LEU A 17 -34.31 28.91 -7.59
CA LEU A 17 -33.59 29.84 -8.47
C LEU A 17 -34.51 30.38 -9.57
N SER A 18 -34.36 31.67 -9.93
CA SER A 18 -35.15 32.30 -10.99
C SER A 18 -34.78 31.75 -12.38
N ALA A 19 -35.76 31.61 -13.28
CA ALA A 19 -35.63 31.01 -14.61
C ALA A 19 -34.43 31.50 -15.46
N HIS A 20 -34.03 32.77 -15.35
CA HIS A 20 -32.87 33.30 -16.08
C HIS A 20 -31.51 32.74 -15.64
N LEU A 21 -31.40 32.16 -14.44
CA LEU A 21 -30.17 31.51 -13.99
C LEU A 21 -30.03 30.09 -14.56
N VAL A 22 -31.16 29.44 -14.84
CA VAL A 22 -31.22 28.06 -15.36
C VAL A 22 -30.75 28.00 -16.81
N GLU A 23 -31.10 29.01 -17.62
CA GLU A 23 -30.60 29.13 -19.00
C GLU A 23 -29.08 29.39 -19.07
N TRP A 24 -28.52 30.09 -18.08
CA TRP A 24 -27.08 30.35 -18.01
C TRP A 24 -26.29 29.07 -17.66
N ILE A 25 -26.79 28.28 -16.70
CA ILE A 25 -26.19 26.99 -16.32
C ILE A 25 -26.32 25.95 -17.45
N ALA A 26 -27.42 25.95 -18.21
CA ALA A 26 -27.60 25.01 -19.32
C ALA A 26 -26.63 25.23 -20.49
N PHE A 27 -26.13 26.46 -20.68
CA PHE A 27 -25.27 26.80 -21.83
C PHE A 27 -23.77 26.53 -21.58
N GLU A 28 -23.32 26.46 -20.32
CA GLU A 28 -21.92 26.18 -19.97
C GLU A 28 -21.59 24.70 -19.74
N PHE A 29 -22.59 23.81 -19.71
CA PHE A 29 -22.40 22.39 -19.32
C PHE A 29 -22.38 21.38 -20.49
N GLU A 30 -22.24 21.82 -21.74
CA GLU A 30 -21.96 20.89 -22.86
C GLU A 30 -20.47 20.52 -22.96
N TYR A 31 -19.58 21.25 -22.27
CA TYR A 31 -18.15 20.98 -22.21
C TYR A 31 -17.62 21.36 -20.83
N VAL A 32 -17.24 20.37 -20.01
CA VAL A 32 -16.20 20.38 -18.97
C VAL A 32 -16.58 19.37 -17.87
N THR A 33 -15.85 18.26 -17.82
CA THR A 33 -15.79 17.35 -16.69
C THR A 33 -14.81 17.91 -15.65
N GLY A 34 -15.31 18.22 -14.46
CA GLY A 34 -14.50 18.48 -13.26
C GLY A 34 -14.17 19.96 -13.02
N HIS A 35 -14.71 20.55 -11.96
CA HIS A 35 -13.94 21.06 -10.81
C HIS A 35 -14.82 21.77 -9.77
N VAL A 36 -14.22 21.90 -8.58
CA VAL A 36 -14.70 22.37 -7.27
C VAL A 36 -15.41 23.72 -7.29
N LEU A 37 -16.54 23.84 -6.58
CA LEU A 37 -17.18 25.10 -6.26
C LEU A 37 -16.61 25.64 -4.93
N VAL A 38 -16.02 26.83 -4.95
CA VAL A 38 -15.54 27.53 -3.73
C VAL A 38 -16.64 28.50 -3.28
N ILE A 39 -17.21 28.25 -2.11
CA ILE A 39 -18.05 29.22 -1.39
C ILE A 39 -17.54 29.24 0.07
N ASP A 40 -17.06 30.41 0.49
CA ASP A 40 -16.69 30.82 1.86
C ASP A 40 -16.18 29.73 2.84
N GLU A 41 -14.86 29.65 2.98
CA GLU A 41 -14.06 29.02 4.08
C GLU A 41 -14.44 27.62 4.61
N LEU A 42 -15.13 26.77 3.85
CA LEU A 42 -15.33 25.36 4.19
C LEU A 42 -15.05 24.43 3.00
N PHE A 43 -14.02 23.60 3.12
CA PHE A 43 -13.71 22.55 2.14
C PHE A 43 -14.75 21.42 2.24
N PHE A 44 -15.48 21.16 1.16
CA PHE A 44 -16.33 19.96 1.01
C PHE A 44 -16.03 19.27 -0.32
N CYS A 45 -15.69 17.97 -0.28
CA CYS A 45 -15.62 17.12 -1.46
C CYS A 45 -17.03 16.59 -1.81
N PHE A 46 -17.51 16.85 -3.03
CA PHE A 46 -18.83 16.43 -3.50
C PHE A 46 -18.73 15.46 -4.68
N ASN A 47 -19.48 14.35 -4.63
CA ASN A 47 -19.67 13.44 -5.76
C ASN A 47 -21.08 13.67 -6.33
N PHE A 48 -21.18 14.03 -7.63
CA PHE A 48 -22.43 14.41 -8.27
C PHE A 48 -23.06 13.24 -9.05
N ARG A 49 -24.33 12.94 -8.79
CA ARG A 49 -25.13 12.05 -9.66
C ARG A 49 -26.51 12.67 -9.89
N ALA A 50 -26.74 13.21 -11.10
CA ALA A 50 -28.04 13.72 -11.50
C ALA A 50 -28.95 12.57 -11.94
N SER A 51 -30.19 12.53 -11.46
CA SER A 51 -31.26 11.68 -12.00
C SER A 51 -32.35 12.56 -12.58
N PHE A 52 -32.72 12.32 -13.84
CA PHE A 52 -33.79 13.04 -14.53
C PHE A 52 -35.11 12.29 -14.30
N CYS A 53 -36.09 12.92 -13.64
CA CYS A 53 -37.49 12.50 -13.66
C CYS A 53 -38.30 13.53 -14.45
N THR A 54 -38.91 13.11 -15.54
CA THR A 54 -39.90 13.90 -16.27
C THR A 54 -41.27 13.65 -15.66
N LEU A 55 -41.82 14.68 -15.01
CA LEU A 55 -43.24 14.78 -14.69
C LEU A 55 -43.76 16.06 -15.36
N ASP A 56 -44.91 15.93 -16.01
CA ASP A 56 -45.50 16.92 -16.90
C ASP A 56 -45.51 18.35 -16.33
N SER A 57 -45.04 19.28 -17.18
CA SER A 57 -45.16 20.74 -17.05
C SER A 57 -44.24 21.45 -16.03
N PHE A 58 -43.13 21.98 -16.55
CA PHE A 58 -42.40 23.16 -16.07
C PHE A 58 -41.77 23.17 -14.66
N PHE A 59 -41.51 22.03 -14.04
CA PHE A 59 -40.65 21.97 -12.84
C PHE A 59 -39.61 20.86 -12.98
N VAL A 60 -38.33 21.24 -13.05
CA VAL A 60 -37.21 20.32 -12.81
C VAL A 60 -37.00 20.29 -11.30
N VAL A 61 -37.43 19.23 -10.64
CA VAL A 61 -37.06 18.98 -9.24
C VAL A 61 -35.69 18.32 -9.25
N LEU A 62 -34.63 19.11 -9.02
CA LEU A 62 -33.33 18.55 -8.65
C LEU A 62 -33.46 18.08 -7.20
N THR A 63 -33.69 16.79 -6.99
CA THR A 63 -33.57 16.19 -5.65
C THR A 63 -32.09 16.02 -5.35
N TRP A 64 -31.58 16.78 -4.38
CA TRP A 64 -30.21 16.65 -3.88
C TRP A 64 -30.22 15.61 -2.77
N SER A 65 -29.84 14.37 -3.09
CA SER A 65 -29.56 13.38 -2.05
C SER A 65 -28.17 13.66 -1.51
N PHE A 66 -28.09 14.37 -0.39
CA PHE A 66 -26.87 14.53 0.38
C PHE A 66 -26.54 13.19 1.05
N SER A 67 -25.83 12.32 0.35
CA SER A 67 -25.11 11.25 1.03
C SER A 67 -23.86 11.87 1.62
N LEU A 68 -23.87 12.15 2.93
CA LEU A 68 -22.64 12.18 3.72
C LEU A 68 -21.98 10.82 3.48
N SER A 69 -21.06 10.76 2.53
CA SER A 69 -20.38 9.52 2.20
C SER A 69 -19.41 9.24 3.35
N CYS A 70 -19.91 8.53 4.37
CA CYS A 70 -19.12 8.02 5.48
C CYS A 70 -18.31 6.83 4.97
N PHE A 71 -17.14 7.11 4.41
CA PHE A 71 -16.20 6.08 3.99
C PHE A 71 -15.52 5.46 5.21
N CYS A 72 -15.67 4.15 5.37
CA CYS A 72 -15.05 3.38 6.44
C CYS A 72 -13.95 2.48 5.86
N LEU A 73 -12.89 2.23 6.64
CA LEU A 73 -11.82 1.33 6.21
C LEU A 73 -11.86 0.01 6.98
N CYS A 74 -11.94 -1.11 6.27
CA CYS A 74 -11.74 -2.45 6.81
C CYS A 74 -10.39 -2.99 6.33
N VAL A 75 -9.51 -3.34 7.26
CA VAL A 75 -8.16 -3.82 6.93
C VAL A 75 -7.96 -5.23 7.46
N ASP A 76 -7.30 -6.11 6.69
CA ASP A 76 -6.78 -7.36 7.24
C ASP A 76 -5.43 -7.12 7.94
N ILE A 77 -5.24 -7.76 9.10
CA ILE A 77 -4.00 -7.66 9.89
C ILE A 77 -2.74 -8.09 9.13
N ILE A 78 -2.87 -9.02 8.18
CA ILE A 78 -1.79 -9.51 7.33
C ILE A 78 -1.38 -8.38 6.38
N VAL A 79 -2.31 -7.58 5.86
CA VAL A 79 -1.98 -6.38 5.06
C VAL A 79 -1.29 -5.30 5.87
N LEU A 80 -1.42 -5.31 7.19
CA LEU A 80 -0.66 -4.39 8.02
C LEU A 80 0.75 -4.91 8.34
N ARG A 81 1.06 -6.17 7.98
CA ARG A 81 2.30 -6.87 8.34
C ARG A 81 3.09 -7.29 7.11
N PHE A 82 4.41 -7.26 7.26
CA PHE A 82 5.32 -7.64 6.20
C PHE A 82 5.02 -9.03 5.61
N ASN A 83 5.41 -9.23 4.35
CA ASN A 83 5.68 -10.54 3.71
C ASN A 83 6.56 -11.50 4.56
N GLY A 84 7.09 -11.03 5.68
CA GLY A 84 7.79 -11.82 6.69
C GLY A 84 6.87 -12.62 7.61
N THR A 85 5.54 -12.49 7.56
CA THR A 85 4.67 -13.48 8.25
C THR A 85 4.78 -14.83 7.56
N ASP A 86 4.72 -14.86 6.22
CA ASP A 86 5.02 -16.05 5.42
C ASP A 86 6.47 -16.48 5.55
N GLY A 87 7.42 -15.54 5.65
CA GLY A 87 8.83 -15.83 5.92
C GLY A 87 9.05 -16.52 7.28
N ILE A 88 8.46 -15.99 8.35
CA ILE A 88 8.51 -16.55 9.70
C ILE A 88 7.78 -17.89 9.76
N VAL A 89 6.60 -17.99 9.16
CA VAL A 89 5.84 -19.24 9.06
C VAL A 89 6.67 -20.26 8.29
N SER A 90 7.26 -19.89 7.15
CA SER A 90 8.17 -20.73 6.36
C SER A 90 9.41 -21.15 7.16
N ASP A 91 10.02 -20.25 7.92
CA ASP A 91 11.21 -20.54 8.73
C ASP A 91 10.89 -21.51 9.88
N VAL A 92 9.77 -21.27 10.58
CA VAL A 92 9.27 -22.16 11.63
C VAL A 92 8.88 -23.52 11.04
N LEU A 93 8.14 -23.54 9.92
CA LEU A 93 7.76 -24.75 9.21
C LEU A 93 8.98 -25.52 8.73
N LYS A 94 9.98 -24.84 8.17
CA LYS A 94 11.24 -25.44 7.72
C LYS A 94 11.96 -26.15 8.85
N VAL A 95 12.06 -25.53 10.03
CA VAL A 95 12.63 -26.19 11.22
C VAL A 95 11.78 -27.38 11.66
N PHE A 96 10.45 -27.22 11.62
CA PHE A 96 9.52 -28.24 12.12
C PHE A 96 9.43 -29.47 11.22
N VAL A 97 9.29 -29.33 9.89
CA VAL A 97 9.18 -30.47 8.97
C VAL A 97 10.50 -31.26 8.87
N VAL A 98 11.64 -30.60 9.09
CA VAL A 98 12.96 -31.27 9.19
C VAL A 98 13.02 -32.25 10.36
N LYS A 99 12.31 -31.99 11.47
CA LYS A 99 12.17 -32.93 12.60
C LYS A 99 11.55 -34.27 12.16
N TYR A 100 10.74 -34.25 11.11
CA TYR A 100 10.07 -35.43 10.54
C TYR A 100 10.81 -35.99 9.32
N GLY A 101 12.05 -35.56 9.06
CA GLY A 101 12.86 -36.01 7.93
C GLY A 101 12.37 -35.51 6.56
N LYS A 102 11.52 -34.48 6.55
CA LYS A 102 11.01 -33.84 5.33
C LYS A 102 11.78 -32.55 5.03
N GLN A 103 11.80 -32.12 3.77
CA GLN A 103 12.41 -30.84 3.37
C GLN A 103 11.33 -29.85 2.98
N TRP A 104 11.31 -28.69 3.61
CA TRP A 104 10.44 -27.58 3.21
C TRP A 104 10.91 -27.01 1.87
N ASP A 105 10.04 -27.03 0.87
CA ASP A 105 10.32 -26.52 -0.47
C ASP A 105 9.46 -25.29 -0.84
N GLY A 106 8.58 -24.85 0.07
CA GLY A 106 7.83 -23.62 -0.04
C GLY A 106 6.69 -23.64 -1.06
N ARG A 107 6.41 -24.78 -1.71
CA ARG A 107 5.30 -24.93 -2.67
C ARG A 107 3.94 -24.62 -2.05
N GLU A 108 3.83 -24.72 -0.73
CA GLU A 108 2.60 -24.56 0.04
C GLU A 108 2.38 -23.14 0.53
N THR A 109 3.37 -22.23 0.45
CA THR A 109 3.23 -20.85 0.92
C THR A 109 1.98 -20.18 0.32
N GLN A 110 1.68 -20.47 -0.94
CA GLN A 110 0.49 -19.99 -1.64
C GLN A 110 -0.81 -20.68 -1.21
N LYS A 111 -0.74 -21.95 -0.79
CA LYS A 111 -1.91 -22.70 -0.31
C LYS A 111 -2.29 -22.32 1.12
N ILE A 112 -1.34 -21.81 1.90
CA ILE A 112 -1.54 -21.41 3.30
C ILE A 112 -2.08 -19.97 3.39
N LEU A 113 -1.69 -19.10 2.46
CA LEU A 113 -2.03 -17.67 2.47
C LEU A 113 -3.54 -17.40 2.57
N GLY A 114 -3.94 -16.57 3.54
CA GLY A 114 -5.33 -16.14 3.76
C GLY A 114 -6.28 -17.19 4.36
N ARG A 115 -5.83 -18.42 4.63
CA ARG A 115 -6.63 -19.48 5.27
C ARG A 115 -6.67 -19.33 6.79
N THR A 116 -7.62 -20.02 7.43
CA THR A 116 -7.58 -20.18 8.89
C THR A 116 -6.37 -21.03 9.31
N PRO A 117 -5.85 -20.87 10.55
CA PRO A 117 -4.73 -21.69 11.01
C PRO A 117 -4.99 -23.20 10.92
N LEU A 118 -6.22 -23.65 11.16
CA LEU A 118 -6.61 -25.05 11.08
C LEU A 118 -6.53 -25.59 9.65
N GLU A 119 -7.06 -24.85 8.68
CA GLU A 119 -6.99 -25.24 7.27
C GLU A 119 -5.55 -25.21 6.74
N ALA A 120 -4.75 -24.24 7.19
CA ALA A 120 -3.34 -24.15 6.86
C ALA A 120 -2.54 -25.35 7.42
N ALA A 121 -2.77 -25.70 8.69
CA ALA A 121 -2.15 -26.86 9.32
C ALA A 121 -2.58 -28.17 8.67
N ALA A 122 -3.86 -28.33 8.34
CA ALA A 122 -4.37 -29.51 7.65
C ALA A 122 -3.68 -29.69 6.30
N ALA A 123 -3.55 -28.62 5.50
CA ALA A 123 -2.85 -28.65 4.22
C ALA A 123 -1.37 -29.08 4.37
N VAL A 124 -0.67 -28.58 5.40
CA VAL A 124 0.74 -28.95 5.64
C VAL A 124 0.88 -30.41 6.08
N VAL A 125 0.02 -30.87 7.00
CA VAL A 125 0.06 -32.26 7.51
C VAL A 125 -0.21 -33.26 6.38
N GLU A 126 -1.20 -32.96 5.53
CA GLU A 126 -1.56 -33.79 4.37
C GLU A 126 -0.45 -33.80 3.31
N ASP A 127 -0.01 -32.62 2.83
CA ASP A 127 0.95 -32.52 1.71
C ASP A 127 2.33 -33.13 2.07
N TYR A 128 2.79 -32.96 3.31
CA TYR A 128 4.08 -33.49 3.77
C TYR A 128 3.98 -34.91 4.36
N GLU A 129 2.77 -35.48 4.44
CA GLU A 129 2.48 -36.78 5.05
C GLU A 129 3.07 -36.89 6.46
N LEU A 130 2.80 -35.89 7.30
CA LEU A 130 3.35 -35.84 8.66
C LEU A 130 2.66 -36.88 9.55
N PRO A 131 3.41 -37.61 10.41
CA PRO A 131 2.86 -38.67 11.25
C PRO A 131 2.17 -38.13 12.53
N CYS A 132 1.56 -36.94 12.48
CA CYS A 132 0.86 -36.32 13.59
C CYS A 132 -0.53 -35.83 13.16
N SER A 133 -1.45 -35.66 14.11
CA SER A 133 -2.74 -35.03 13.82
C SER A 133 -2.59 -33.53 13.54
N THR A 134 -3.59 -32.92 12.88
CA THR A 134 -3.63 -31.47 12.64
C THR A 134 -3.62 -30.68 13.95
N ASP A 135 -4.33 -31.15 14.97
CA ASP A 135 -4.38 -30.51 16.29
C ASP A 135 -3.02 -30.59 17.02
N ASP A 136 -2.35 -31.74 16.96
CA ASP A 136 -1.01 -31.92 17.55
C ASP A 136 0.02 -31.04 16.83
N PHE A 137 -0.10 -30.89 15.51
CA PHE A 137 0.74 -30.02 14.71
C PHE A 137 0.56 -28.55 15.13
N LEU A 138 -0.69 -28.08 15.19
CA LEU A 138 -1.03 -26.73 15.61
C LEU A 138 -0.51 -26.42 17.02
N THR A 139 -0.71 -27.35 17.96
CA THR A 139 -0.29 -27.19 19.36
C THR A 139 1.23 -27.01 19.46
N GLN A 140 2.00 -27.72 18.63
CA GLN A 140 3.46 -27.62 18.64
C GLN A 140 3.99 -26.37 17.91
N ILE A 141 3.36 -25.96 16.81
CA ILE A 141 3.87 -24.86 16.00
C ILE A 141 3.47 -23.48 16.54
N THR A 142 2.33 -23.41 17.22
CA THR A 142 1.78 -22.14 17.72
C THR A 142 2.77 -21.39 18.63
N PRO A 143 3.37 -22.00 19.68
CA PRO A 143 4.35 -21.31 20.53
C PRO A 143 5.62 -20.86 19.79
N LEU A 144 6.01 -21.55 18.71
CA LEU A 144 7.14 -21.14 17.89
C LEU A 144 6.82 -19.89 17.06
N LEU A 145 5.55 -19.72 16.66
CA LEU A 145 5.07 -18.54 15.94
C LEU A 145 4.93 -17.32 16.87
N TYR A 146 4.17 -17.45 17.98
CA TYR A 146 4.68 -17.06 19.31
C TYR A 146 5.87 -16.10 19.38
N ASP A 147 7.02 -16.75 19.58
CA ASP A 147 8.33 -16.16 19.84
C ASP A 147 8.88 -15.31 18.69
N GLN A 148 8.34 -15.45 17.47
CA GLN A 148 8.80 -14.69 16.32
C GLN A 148 7.97 -13.43 16.06
N TRP A 149 6.78 -13.27 16.67
CA TRP A 149 5.90 -12.15 16.32
C TRP A 149 6.42 -10.77 16.69
N CYS A 150 7.30 -10.68 17.69
CA CYS A 150 7.99 -9.44 18.04
C CYS A 150 8.96 -8.96 16.94
N LYS A 151 9.35 -9.84 16.01
CA LYS A 151 10.27 -9.52 14.89
C LYS A 151 9.53 -9.04 13.64
N ILE A 152 8.20 -9.08 13.64
CA ILE A 152 7.41 -8.74 12.46
C ILE A 152 7.41 -7.23 12.25
N LYS A 153 7.95 -6.84 11.10
CA LYS A 153 7.84 -5.47 10.59
C LYS A 153 6.45 -5.23 10.01
N VAL A 154 6.03 -3.98 10.01
CA VAL A 154 4.77 -3.56 9.38
C VAL A 154 4.98 -3.35 7.88
N LEU A 155 3.91 -3.45 7.07
CA LEU A 155 4.06 -3.09 5.66
C LEU A 155 4.45 -1.62 5.51
N PRO A 156 5.30 -1.29 4.52
CA PRO A 156 5.63 0.09 4.20
C PRO A 156 4.36 0.88 3.88
N GLY A 157 4.12 1.95 4.64
CA GLY A 157 2.91 2.76 4.55
C GLY A 157 1.78 2.39 5.52
N ALA A 158 1.83 1.24 6.22
CA ALA A 158 0.79 0.83 7.16
C ALA A 158 0.62 1.82 8.32
N ASN A 159 1.71 2.14 9.03
CA ASN A 159 1.68 3.12 10.13
C ASN A 159 1.25 4.52 9.65
N ARG A 160 1.69 4.91 8.45
CA ARG A 160 1.30 6.17 7.81
C ARG A 160 -0.20 6.23 7.57
N LEU A 161 -0.77 5.18 6.96
CA LEU A 161 -2.20 5.06 6.68
C LEU A 161 -3.03 5.09 7.97
N ILE A 162 -2.70 4.25 8.95
CA ILE A 162 -3.44 4.17 10.22
C ILE A 162 -3.41 5.52 10.94
N LYS A 163 -2.23 6.15 11.05
CA LYS A 163 -2.08 7.45 11.70
C LYS A 163 -2.87 8.54 10.97
N HIS A 164 -2.82 8.56 9.65
CA HIS A 164 -3.53 9.53 8.81
C HIS A 164 -5.05 9.44 8.99
N LEU A 165 -5.60 8.24 8.87
CA LEU A 165 -7.04 8.00 8.98
C LEU A 165 -7.56 8.20 10.40
N SER A 166 -6.80 7.75 11.41
CA SER A 166 -7.10 8.02 12.81
C SER A 166 -7.12 9.53 13.10
N GLY A 167 -6.15 10.29 12.57
CA GLY A 167 -6.10 11.75 12.70
C GLY A 167 -7.29 12.48 12.06
N HIS A 168 -7.90 11.87 11.04
CA HIS A 168 -9.10 12.39 10.37
C HIS A 168 -10.42 11.82 10.92
N ASN A 169 -10.37 11.05 12.01
CA ASN A 169 -11.53 10.38 12.61
C ASN A 169 -12.26 9.43 11.64
N VAL A 170 -11.55 8.84 10.69
CA VAL A 170 -12.12 7.80 9.81
C VAL A 170 -12.29 6.52 10.63
N PRO A 171 -13.51 5.95 10.72
CA PRO A 171 -13.72 4.68 11.39
C PRO A 171 -12.92 3.55 10.71
N MET A 172 -12.20 2.78 11.52
CA MET A 172 -11.40 1.66 11.04
C MET A 172 -11.77 0.37 11.76
N ALA A 173 -11.88 -0.72 11.00
CA ALA A 173 -11.98 -2.06 11.52
C ALA A 173 -10.81 -2.95 11.08
N LEU A 174 -10.40 -3.84 11.97
CA LEU A 174 -9.45 -4.91 11.70
C LEU A 174 -10.22 -6.23 11.58
N ALA A 175 -10.12 -6.92 10.44
CA ALA A 175 -10.85 -8.17 10.18
C ALA A 175 -9.89 -9.25 9.67
N SER A 176 -9.70 -10.34 10.41
CA SER A 176 -8.76 -11.41 10.03
C SER A 176 -9.27 -12.82 10.34
N ASN A 177 -8.91 -13.81 9.52
CA ASN A 177 -9.13 -15.24 9.79
C ASN A 177 -8.30 -15.78 10.97
N SER A 178 -7.38 -14.99 11.53
CA SER A 178 -6.60 -15.36 12.72
C SER A 178 -7.46 -15.33 13.99
N PRO A 179 -7.18 -16.19 14.99
CA PRO A 179 -7.79 -16.10 16.31
C PRO A 179 -7.51 -14.77 17.02
N ARG A 180 -8.42 -14.33 17.90
CA ARG A 180 -8.32 -13.04 18.60
C ARG A 180 -7.02 -12.88 19.37
N GLU A 181 -6.56 -13.92 20.06
CA GLU A 181 -5.30 -13.88 20.82
C GLU A 181 -4.10 -13.57 19.91
N SER A 182 -4.04 -14.19 18.73
CA SER A 182 -3.00 -13.92 17.74
C SER A 182 -3.07 -12.48 17.25
N ILE A 183 -4.28 -11.96 16.95
CA ILE A 183 -4.47 -10.56 16.55
C ILE A 183 -3.99 -9.60 17.63
N GLU A 184 -4.41 -9.81 18.87
CA GLU A 184 -4.08 -8.95 20.02
C GLU A 184 -2.58 -8.91 20.29
N SER A 185 -1.92 -10.07 20.23
CA SER A 185 -0.47 -10.18 20.33
C SER A 185 0.21 -9.41 19.19
N LYS A 186 -0.26 -9.63 17.96
CA LYS A 186 0.27 -8.98 16.77
C LYS A 186 0.17 -7.44 16.85
N ILE A 187 -0.97 -6.89 17.23
CA ILE A 187 -1.14 -5.44 17.32
C ILE A 187 -0.50 -4.84 18.58
N SER A 188 -0.25 -5.61 19.65
CA SER A 188 0.37 -5.10 20.88
C SER A 188 1.81 -4.62 20.72
N TYR A 189 2.54 -5.15 19.73
CA TYR A 189 3.90 -4.71 19.43
C TYR A 189 3.95 -3.36 18.69
N GLN A 190 2.80 -2.88 18.21
CA GLN A 190 2.71 -1.65 17.42
C GLN A 190 2.08 -0.53 18.23
N GLN A 191 2.83 0.56 18.40
CA GLN A 191 2.39 1.69 19.18
C GLN A 191 1.16 2.36 18.53
N GLY A 192 0.09 2.54 19.30
CA GLY A 192 -1.12 3.25 18.87
C GLY A 192 -2.14 2.41 18.08
N TRP A 193 -1.79 1.20 17.63
CA TRP A 193 -2.68 0.39 16.80
C TRP A 193 -3.96 -0.03 17.52
N LYS A 194 -3.85 -0.52 18.76
CA LYS A 194 -5.03 -0.92 19.56
C LYS A 194 -6.05 0.20 19.71
N GLY A 195 -5.60 1.45 19.80
CA GLY A 195 -6.48 2.62 19.92
C GLY A 195 -6.97 3.17 18.59
N SER A 196 -6.42 2.71 17.46
CA SER A 196 -6.79 3.21 16.13
C SER A 196 -7.97 2.46 15.52
N PHE A 197 -8.16 1.18 15.87
CA PHE A 197 -9.27 0.38 15.37
C PHE A 197 -10.48 0.48 16.29
N SER A 198 -11.62 0.96 15.76
CA SER A 198 -12.89 1.00 16.50
C SER A 198 -13.47 -0.40 16.70
N VAL A 199 -13.18 -1.31 15.77
CA VAL A 199 -13.67 -2.68 15.76
C VAL A 199 -12.54 -3.63 15.38
N VAL A 200 -12.45 -4.76 16.09
CA VAL A 200 -11.60 -5.89 15.71
C VAL A 200 -12.50 -7.12 15.63
N ILE A 201 -12.49 -7.82 14.50
CA ILE A 201 -13.18 -9.10 14.27
C ILE A 201 -12.13 -10.17 14.00
N ALA A 202 -12.09 -11.19 14.85
CA ALA A 202 -11.22 -12.34 14.68
C ALA A 202 -11.95 -13.52 14.02
N GLY A 203 -11.16 -14.46 13.48
CA GLY A 203 -11.69 -15.62 12.76
C GLY A 203 -12.48 -16.58 13.64
N ASP A 204 -12.20 -16.60 14.96
CA ASP A 204 -12.92 -17.35 15.98
C ASP A 204 -14.22 -16.68 16.45
N GLU A 205 -14.55 -15.49 15.93
CA GLU A 205 -15.81 -14.78 16.20
C GLU A 205 -16.85 -14.91 15.07
N VAL A 206 -16.51 -15.59 13.97
CA VAL A 206 -17.38 -15.81 12.82
C VAL A 206 -17.62 -17.29 12.58
N ARG A 207 -18.77 -17.65 11.99
CA ARG A 207 -19.10 -19.04 11.67
C ARG A 207 -18.27 -19.56 10.50
N THR A 208 -17.97 -18.70 9.53
CA THR A 208 -17.17 -19.04 8.36
C THR A 208 -16.24 -17.88 8.02
N GLY A 209 -14.93 -18.16 8.03
CA GLY A 209 -13.91 -17.20 7.63
C GLY A 209 -13.88 -16.91 6.13
N LYS A 210 -12.97 -16.03 5.70
CA LYS A 210 -12.73 -15.68 4.29
C LYS A 210 -12.49 -16.97 3.48
N PRO A 211 -13.12 -17.17 2.30
CA PRO A 211 -13.75 -16.16 1.43
C PRO A 211 -15.22 -15.83 1.74
N SER A 212 -15.79 -16.31 2.85
CA SER A 212 -17.11 -15.84 3.31
C SER A 212 -17.07 -14.33 3.60
N PRO A 213 -18.12 -13.57 3.23
CA PRO A 213 -18.21 -12.14 3.52
C PRO A 213 -18.51 -11.84 5.00
N GLU A 214 -18.84 -12.86 5.80
CA GLU A 214 -19.33 -12.72 7.18
C GLU A 214 -18.46 -11.80 8.04
N ILE A 215 -17.14 -11.93 7.96
CA ILE A 215 -16.21 -11.13 8.77
C ILE A 215 -16.27 -9.64 8.43
N PHE A 216 -16.45 -9.29 7.16
CA PHE A 216 -16.55 -7.91 6.70
C PHE A 216 -17.94 -7.33 6.96
N LEU A 217 -18.99 -8.13 6.78
CA LEU A 217 -20.36 -7.73 7.11
C LEU A 217 -20.53 -7.45 8.61
N GLU A 218 -19.93 -8.29 9.47
CA GLU A 218 -19.94 -8.07 10.91
C GLU A 218 -19.10 -6.85 11.30
N ALA A 219 -17.98 -6.59 10.61
CA ALA A 219 -17.20 -5.36 10.81
C ALA A 219 -18.04 -4.11 10.48
N ALA A 220 -18.66 -4.06 9.30
CA ALA A 220 -19.52 -2.93 8.88
C ALA A 220 -20.69 -2.72 9.86
N LYS A 221 -21.33 -3.81 10.31
CA LYS A 221 -22.41 -3.77 11.30
C LYS A 221 -21.95 -3.20 12.64
N ARG A 222 -20.80 -3.64 13.18
CA ARG A 222 -20.27 -3.12 14.46
C ARG A 222 -19.81 -1.66 14.36
N LEU A 223 -19.41 -1.22 13.16
CA LEU A 223 -19.09 0.16 12.85
C LEU A 223 -20.33 1.02 12.57
N ASN A 224 -21.51 0.40 12.42
CA ASN A 224 -22.76 1.05 12.05
C ASN A 224 -22.66 1.81 10.71
N VAL A 225 -22.08 1.14 9.70
CA VAL A 225 -21.90 1.66 8.33
C VAL A 225 -22.43 0.67 7.30
N GLU A 226 -22.84 1.19 6.15
CA GLU A 226 -23.27 0.37 5.01
C GLU A 226 -22.04 -0.29 4.35
N PRO A 227 -22.10 -1.58 3.97
CA PRO A 227 -20.98 -2.26 3.30
C PRO A 227 -20.52 -1.56 2.01
N SER A 228 -21.45 -0.97 1.26
CA SER A 228 -21.15 -0.21 0.04
C SER A 228 -20.35 1.08 0.29
N SER A 229 -20.23 1.52 1.54
CA SER A 229 -19.41 2.67 1.97
C SER A 229 -18.09 2.22 2.62
N CYS A 230 -17.76 0.93 2.55
CA CYS A 230 -16.52 0.38 3.08
C CYS A 230 -15.50 0.16 1.97
N LEU A 231 -14.25 0.57 2.24
CA LEU A 231 -13.08 0.15 1.51
C LEU A 231 -12.40 -0.99 2.28
N VAL A 232 -12.18 -2.12 1.61
CA VAL A 232 -11.38 -3.23 2.10
C VAL A 232 -9.97 -3.13 1.54
N ILE A 233 -8.97 -3.23 2.41
CA ILE A 233 -7.58 -3.41 2.00
C ILE A 233 -7.17 -4.85 2.34
N GLU A 234 -6.74 -5.62 1.33
CA GLU A 234 -6.49 -7.06 1.39
C GLU A 234 -5.24 -7.51 0.63
N ASP A 235 -4.55 -8.54 1.08
CA ASP A 235 -3.34 -9.08 0.44
C ASP A 235 -3.57 -10.49 -0.10
N SER A 236 -4.71 -11.12 0.20
CA SER A 236 -5.01 -12.50 -0.13
C SER A 236 -6.19 -12.64 -1.11
N PRO A 237 -6.16 -13.57 -2.07
CA PRO A 237 -7.31 -13.82 -2.94
C PRO A 237 -8.61 -14.21 -2.19
N PRO A 238 -8.57 -15.05 -1.12
CA PRO A 238 -9.76 -15.31 -0.30
C PRO A 238 -10.33 -14.05 0.34
N GLY A 239 -9.47 -13.14 0.82
CA GLY A 239 -9.90 -11.90 1.42
C GLY A 239 -10.49 -10.92 0.41
N VAL A 240 -9.88 -10.79 -0.78
CA VAL A 240 -10.49 -10.04 -1.88
C VAL A 240 -11.87 -10.59 -2.24
N ALA A 241 -12.00 -11.91 -2.38
CA ALA A 241 -13.28 -12.55 -2.66
C ALA A 241 -14.33 -12.27 -1.58
N ALA A 242 -13.95 -12.31 -0.30
CA ALA A 242 -14.82 -11.97 0.82
C ALA A 242 -15.28 -10.51 0.81
N GLY A 243 -14.37 -9.56 0.54
CA GLY A 243 -14.70 -8.13 0.44
C GLY A 243 -15.70 -7.85 -0.69
N LYS A 244 -15.44 -8.43 -1.88
CA LYS A 244 -16.37 -8.31 -3.01
C LYS A 244 -17.72 -8.99 -2.74
N ALA A 245 -17.72 -10.16 -2.11
CA ALA A 245 -18.96 -10.85 -1.72
C ALA A 245 -19.77 -10.07 -0.68
N ALA A 246 -19.13 -9.22 0.13
CA ALA A 246 -19.77 -8.32 1.07
C ALA A 246 -20.34 -7.04 0.41
N GLY A 247 -20.12 -6.83 -0.89
CA GLY A 247 -20.54 -5.64 -1.61
C GLY A 247 -19.67 -4.40 -1.34
N MET A 248 -18.42 -4.61 -0.92
CA MET A 248 -17.46 -3.55 -0.61
C MET A 248 -16.52 -3.26 -1.80
N GLU A 249 -15.90 -2.08 -1.79
CA GLU A 249 -14.74 -1.79 -2.64
C GLU A 249 -13.50 -2.45 -2.05
N VAL A 250 -12.57 -2.91 -2.90
CA VAL A 250 -11.40 -3.68 -2.49
C VAL A 250 -10.14 -3.20 -3.20
N VAL A 251 -9.16 -2.76 -2.42
CA VAL A 251 -7.78 -2.54 -2.86
C VAL A 251 -6.93 -3.74 -2.44
N ALA A 252 -6.34 -4.42 -3.41
CA ALA A 252 -5.42 -5.51 -3.16
C ALA A 252 -3.98 -4.99 -3.03
N VAL A 253 -3.24 -5.49 -2.03
CA VAL A 253 -1.82 -5.21 -1.77
C VAL A 253 -1.04 -6.54 -1.73
N PRO A 254 -0.79 -7.18 -2.88
CA PRO A 254 -0.20 -8.52 -2.91
C PRO A 254 1.22 -8.53 -2.38
N SER A 255 1.55 -9.52 -1.56
CA SER A 255 2.92 -9.79 -1.14
C SER A 255 3.87 -10.06 -2.31
N ILE A 256 3.38 -10.69 -3.37
CA ILE A 256 4.14 -11.03 -4.56
C ILE A 256 3.37 -10.51 -5.77
N PRO A 257 4.04 -9.84 -6.73
CA PRO A 257 3.38 -9.31 -7.93
C PRO A 257 2.84 -10.44 -8.81
N LYS A 258 1.60 -10.86 -8.54
CA LYS A 258 0.83 -11.84 -9.32
C LYS A 258 -0.56 -11.27 -9.61
N SER A 259 -0.60 -10.19 -10.38
CA SER A 259 -1.84 -9.43 -10.66
C SER A 259 -3.01 -10.28 -11.14
N HIS A 260 -2.77 -11.38 -11.87
CA HIS A 260 -3.82 -12.28 -12.38
C HIS A 260 -4.64 -12.97 -11.27
N LEU A 261 -4.12 -13.11 -10.05
CA LEU A 261 -4.85 -13.72 -8.94
C LEU A 261 -5.82 -12.74 -8.24
N TYR A 262 -5.68 -11.45 -8.51
CA TYR A 262 -6.41 -10.38 -7.83
C TYR A 262 -7.36 -9.64 -8.78
N THR A 263 -7.80 -10.29 -9.85
CA THR A 263 -8.66 -9.70 -10.90
C THR A 263 -10.04 -9.25 -10.40
N ALA A 264 -10.47 -9.72 -9.23
CA ALA A 264 -11.71 -9.31 -8.58
C ALA A 264 -11.58 -8.01 -7.77
N ALA A 265 -10.37 -7.57 -7.44
CA ALA A 265 -10.14 -6.31 -6.73
C ALA A 265 -10.40 -5.11 -7.64
N ASP A 266 -10.84 -3.99 -7.05
CA ASP A 266 -11.10 -2.75 -7.79
C ASP A 266 -9.79 -2.03 -8.13
N GLU A 267 -8.74 -2.20 -7.30
CA GLU A 267 -7.37 -1.78 -7.61
C GLU A 267 -6.35 -2.78 -7.04
N VAL A 268 -5.20 -2.92 -7.71
CA VAL A 268 -4.07 -3.71 -7.22
C VAL A 268 -2.85 -2.79 -7.13
N ILE A 269 -2.34 -2.58 -5.91
CA ILE A 269 -1.16 -1.76 -5.64
C ILE A 269 -0.02 -2.63 -5.10
N ASN A 270 1.23 -2.17 -5.25
CA ASN A 270 2.41 -2.94 -4.80
C ASN A 270 2.77 -2.66 -3.34
N SER A 271 2.25 -1.57 -2.78
CA SER A 271 2.59 -1.06 -1.45
C SER A 271 1.51 -0.13 -0.94
N LEU A 272 1.33 -0.03 0.38
CA LEU A 272 0.47 1.00 0.97
C LEU A 272 1.04 2.43 0.77
N LEU A 273 2.31 2.55 0.36
CA LEU A 273 2.87 3.82 -0.11
C LEU A 273 2.22 4.32 -1.41
N ASP A 274 1.63 3.41 -2.20
CA ASP A 274 1.01 3.73 -3.49
C ASP A 274 -0.46 4.11 -3.36
N LEU A 275 -1.06 3.86 -2.19
CA LEU A 275 -2.48 4.11 -1.96
C LEU A 275 -2.77 5.62 -2.07
N LYS A 276 -3.83 5.94 -2.80
CA LYS A 276 -4.41 7.28 -2.91
C LYS A 276 -5.80 7.28 -2.29
N PRO A 277 -5.94 7.63 -1.00
CA PRO A 277 -7.20 7.54 -0.27
C PRO A 277 -8.35 8.29 -0.96
N GLU A 278 -8.05 9.41 -1.60
CA GLU A 278 -9.02 10.28 -2.28
C GLU A 278 -9.74 9.61 -3.45
N LEU A 279 -9.16 8.57 -4.07
CA LEU A 279 -9.84 7.79 -5.12
C LEU A 279 -11.00 6.95 -4.56
N TRP A 280 -10.98 6.71 -3.25
CA TRP A 280 -11.95 5.91 -2.50
C TRP A 280 -12.79 6.78 -1.55
N GLY A 281 -12.77 8.10 -1.77
CA GLY A 281 -13.51 9.06 -0.96
C GLY A 281 -12.95 9.30 0.45
N LEU A 282 -11.78 8.75 0.77
CA LEU A 282 -11.08 8.99 2.03
C LEU A 282 -10.26 10.30 1.96
N PRO A 283 -9.93 10.92 3.11
CA PRO A 283 -9.11 12.13 3.14
C PRO A 283 -7.75 11.93 2.46
N PRO A 284 -7.33 12.81 1.52
CA PRO A 284 -6.04 12.68 0.84
C PRO A 284 -4.89 12.78 1.83
N PHE A 285 -3.77 12.13 1.53
CA PHE A 285 -2.56 12.29 2.32
C PHE A 285 -1.98 13.72 2.20
N GLU A 286 -1.52 14.28 3.31
CA GLU A 286 -1.02 15.66 3.40
C GLU A 286 0.51 15.75 3.54
N ASP A 287 1.21 14.61 3.51
CA ASP A 287 2.64 14.49 3.81
C ASP A 287 3.54 14.43 2.56
N TRP A 288 2.96 14.54 1.37
CA TRP A 288 3.71 14.69 0.13
C TRP A 288 4.26 16.11 -0.01
N MET A 289 5.57 16.23 -0.17
CA MET A 289 6.25 17.50 -0.39
C MET A 289 6.98 17.47 -1.71
N GLU A 290 6.69 18.42 -2.62
CA GLU A 290 7.32 18.48 -3.94
C GLU A 290 7.18 17.17 -4.76
N SER A 291 6.06 16.45 -4.61
CA SER A 291 5.84 15.12 -5.22
C SER A 291 6.79 14.02 -4.71
N ALA A 292 7.34 14.20 -3.50
CA ALA A 292 8.13 13.22 -2.78
C ALA A 292 7.49 12.89 -1.43
N LEU A 293 7.47 11.61 -1.10
CA LEU A 293 6.98 11.08 0.17
C LEU A 293 8.17 10.81 1.10
N PRO A 294 8.20 11.38 2.32
CA PRO A 294 9.19 10.99 3.33
C PRO A 294 8.99 9.55 3.75
N ILE A 295 10.09 8.81 3.89
CA ILE A 295 10.09 7.46 4.46
C ILE A 295 11.05 7.38 5.63
N GLU A 296 10.93 6.34 6.45
CA GLU A 296 11.95 6.03 7.44
C GLU A 296 13.29 5.79 6.71
N PRO A 297 14.35 6.53 7.07
CA PRO A 297 15.62 6.39 6.39
C PRO A 297 16.16 4.97 6.53
N TRP A 298 16.74 4.45 5.46
CA TRP A 298 17.43 3.17 5.51
C TRP A 298 18.71 3.21 4.70
N HIS A 299 19.63 2.34 5.11
CA HIS A 299 21.00 2.34 4.68
C HIS A 299 21.32 1.08 3.90
N ILE A 300 22.01 1.25 2.79
CA ILE A 300 22.55 0.12 2.04
C ILE A 300 23.84 0.54 1.34
N GLY A 301 24.77 -0.39 1.21
CA GLY A 301 26.03 -0.11 0.53
C GLY A 301 26.74 -1.37 0.12
N GLY A 302 27.73 -1.20 -0.73
CA GLY A 302 28.59 -2.25 -1.21
C GLY A 302 29.35 -1.83 -2.47
N PRO A 303 30.11 -2.76 -3.05
CA PRO A 303 30.88 -2.47 -4.25
C PRO A 303 29.94 -2.25 -5.44
N VAL A 304 30.23 -1.24 -6.24
CA VAL A 304 29.55 -0.98 -7.52
C VAL A 304 29.87 -2.11 -8.50
N VAL A 305 28.84 -2.78 -9.00
CA VAL A 305 28.98 -3.91 -9.94
C VAL A 305 28.54 -3.51 -11.33
N LYS A 306 29.04 -4.24 -12.34
CA LYS A 306 28.55 -4.10 -13.71
C LYS A 306 27.12 -4.59 -13.80
N GLY A 307 26.20 -3.68 -14.13
CA GLY A 307 24.82 -4.05 -14.49
C GLY A 307 24.73 -4.55 -15.93
N PHE A 308 23.50 -4.67 -16.43
CA PHE A 308 23.23 -5.18 -17.78
C PHE A 308 23.54 -4.18 -18.91
N GLY A 309 24.07 -2.99 -18.58
CA GLY A 309 24.45 -1.96 -19.55
C GLY A 309 23.30 -1.33 -20.34
N ARG A 310 22.04 -1.56 -19.92
CA ARG A 310 20.84 -1.04 -20.58
C ARG A 310 20.59 0.44 -20.25
N GLY A 311 20.75 0.84 -18.99
CA GLY A 311 20.56 2.23 -18.56
C GLY A 311 21.49 3.22 -19.28
N SER A 312 22.81 3.01 -19.21
CA SER A 312 23.76 3.97 -19.77
C SER A 312 23.80 3.98 -21.29
N LYS A 313 23.79 2.82 -21.95
CA LYS A 313 23.97 2.73 -23.41
C LYS A 313 22.69 2.96 -24.22
N VAL A 314 21.51 2.72 -23.63
CA VAL A 314 20.22 2.83 -24.33
C VAL A 314 19.41 4.03 -23.85
N LEU A 315 19.46 4.35 -22.55
CA LEU A 315 18.69 5.45 -21.96
C LEU A 315 19.52 6.74 -21.74
N GLY A 316 20.85 6.66 -21.80
CA GLY A 316 21.72 7.77 -21.41
C GLY A 316 21.78 8.02 -19.90
N ILE A 317 21.42 7.02 -19.09
CA ILE A 317 21.27 7.14 -17.63
C ILE A 317 22.30 6.22 -16.95
N PRO A 318 23.44 6.76 -16.47
CA PRO A 318 24.48 5.94 -15.85
C PRO A 318 24.05 5.49 -14.44
N THR A 319 23.59 4.24 -14.31
CA THR A 319 23.21 3.64 -13.03
C THR A 319 24.36 2.83 -12.41
N ALA A 320 24.65 3.09 -11.14
CA ALA A 320 25.68 2.44 -10.33
C ALA A 320 25.12 1.23 -9.58
N ASN A 321 24.87 0.14 -10.31
CA ASN A 321 24.26 -1.09 -9.76
C ASN A 321 25.02 -1.60 -8.51
N LEU A 322 24.28 -1.97 -7.47
CA LEU A 322 24.84 -2.56 -6.25
C LEU A 322 24.70 -4.09 -6.24
N SER A 323 25.67 -4.77 -5.63
CA SER A 323 25.57 -6.20 -5.33
C SER A 323 24.49 -6.45 -4.26
N THR A 324 23.56 -7.37 -4.54
CA THR A 324 22.50 -7.78 -3.60
C THR A 324 22.97 -8.79 -2.55
N LYS A 325 24.22 -9.28 -2.64
CA LYS A 325 24.79 -10.24 -1.69
C LYS A 325 24.73 -9.68 -0.26
N GLY A 326 24.03 -10.38 0.63
CA GLY A 326 23.84 -9.98 2.04
C GLY A 326 22.61 -9.11 2.29
N TYR A 327 22.01 -8.53 1.25
CA TYR A 327 20.80 -7.71 1.33
C TYR A 327 19.59 -8.33 0.63
N SER A 328 19.72 -9.51 0.01
CA SER A 328 18.65 -10.13 -0.78
C SER A 328 17.35 -10.33 0.01
N ALA A 329 17.42 -10.80 1.26
CA ALA A 329 16.24 -10.95 2.12
C ALA A 329 15.60 -9.59 2.47
N PRO A 330 16.31 -8.61 3.08
CA PRO A 330 15.75 -7.28 3.32
C PRO A 330 15.28 -6.55 2.05
N LEU A 331 15.94 -6.76 0.92
CA LEU A 331 15.59 -6.11 -0.34
C LEU A 331 14.35 -6.74 -0.98
N SER A 332 14.21 -8.07 -0.91
CA SER A 332 13.00 -8.79 -1.35
C SER A 332 11.75 -8.24 -0.66
N GLU A 333 11.94 -7.73 0.54
CA GLU A 333 10.93 -7.08 1.34
C GLU A 333 10.61 -5.67 0.79
N HIS A 334 11.58 -4.79 0.60
CA HIS A 334 11.34 -3.40 0.17
C HIS A 334 10.45 -3.24 -1.08
N PRO A 335 9.43 -2.35 -1.09
CA PRO A 335 8.53 -2.21 -2.22
C PRO A 335 9.26 -1.82 -3.50
N SER A 336 8.80 -2.37 -4.63
CA SER A 336 9.32 -1.95 -5.93
C SER A 336 8.84 -0.55 -6.26
N GLY A 337 9.78 0.33 -6.61
CA GLY A 337 9.47 1.71 -6.93
C GLY A 337 10.70 2.56 -7.16
N VAL A 338 10.47 3.87 -7.22
CA VAL A 338 11.50 4.89 -7.38
C VAL A 338 11.67 5.65 -6.07
N TYR A 339 12.90 5.74 -5.60
CA TYR A 339 13.31 6.33 -4.34
C TYR A 339 14.40 7.37 -4.58
N PHE A 340 14.72 8.15 -3.56
CA PHE A 340 15.81 9.12 -3.62
C PHE A 340 16.52 9.28 -2.27
N GLY A 341 17.69 9.89 -2.32
CA GLY A 341 18.49 10.11 -1.13
C GLY A 341 19.90 10.59 -1.43
N TRP A 342 20.81 10.21 -0.54
CA TRP A 342 22.22 10.60 -0.59
C TRP A 342 23.09 9.40 -0.87
N ALA A 343 24.15 9.62 -1.64
CA ALA A 343 25.14 8.63 -2.01
C ALA A 343 26.54 9.11 -1.60
N GLY A 344 27.29 8.25 -0.92
CA GLY A 344 28.70 8.44 -0.59
C GLY A 344 29.55 7.48 -1.41
N LEU A 345 30.47 8.04 -2.19
CA LEU A 345 31.54 7.31 -2.88
C LEU A 345 32.84 7.53 -2.13
N SER A 346 33.49 6.45 -1.72
CA SER A 346 34.65 6.50 -0.81
C SER A 346 35.81 7.34 -1.34
N SER A 347 36.00 7.41 -2.66
CA SER A 347 37.08 8.17 -3.29
C SER A 347 36.63 9.50 -3.92
N GLN A 348 35.32 9.72 -4.08
CA GLN A 348 34.80 10.83 -4.89
C GLN A 348 33.89 11.79 -4.11
N GLY A 349 33.40 11.42 -2.93
CA GLY A 349 32.60 12.30 -2.08
C GLY A 349 31.09 12.01 -2.09
N LEU A 350 30.29 13.05 -1.83
CA LEU A 350 28.85 12.96 -1.55
C LEU A 350 28.01 13.52 -2.69
N TYR A 351 26.96 12.79 -3.06
CA TYR A 351 26.10 13.10 -4.19
C TYR A 351 24.62 12.92 -3.83
N LYS A 352 23.75 13.72 -4.46
CA LYS A 352 22.32 13.42 -4.52
C LYS A 352 22.12 12.19 -5.42
N MET A 353 21.12 11.37 -5.13
CA MET A 353 20.78 10.24 -5.98
C MET A 353 19.27 10.06 -6.12
N VAL A 354 18.88 9.50 -7.26
CA VAL A 354 17.57 8.86 -7.48
C VAL A 354 17.85 7.38 -7.76
N MET A 355 17.00 6.46 -7.30
CA MET A 355 17.24 5.03 -7.48
C MET A 355 15.95 4.26 -7.74
N SER A 356 16.05 3.20 -8.54
CA SER A 356 14.96 2.24 -8.70
C SER A 356 15.24 0.94 -7.97
N ILE A 357 14.21 0.40 -7.31
CA ILE A 357 14.18 -0.97 -6.77
C ILE A 357 13.14 -1.76 -7.55
N GLY A 358 13.51 -2.90 -8.12
CA GLY A 358 12.61 -3.69 -8.97
C GLY A 358 12.97 -5.16 -9.11
N TRP A 359 12.01 -5.97 -9.55
CA TRP A 359 12.28 -7.33 -10.01
C TRP A 359 12.85 -7.30 -11.43
N ASN A 360 13.72 -8.24 -11.80
CA ASN A 360 14.20 -8.37 -13.18
C ASN A 360 13.35 -9.40 -13.96
N PRO A 361 12.40 -8.98 -14.80
CA PRO A 361 11.47 -9.89 -15.46
C PRO A 361 12.11 -10.81 -16.51
N TYR A 362 13.32 -10.52 -17.00
CA TYR A 362 13.94 -11.26 -18.10
C TYR A 362 14.66 -12.54 -17.69
N PHE A 363 14.94 -12.73 -16.40
CA PHE A 363 15.73 -13.86 -15.89
C PHE A 363 14.94 -14.80 -14.98
N ASN A 364 13.61 -14.73 -14.96
CA ASN A 364 12.81 -15.48 -13.98
C ASN A 364 13.27 -15.16 -12.53
N ASN A 365 13.67 -13.90 -12.27
CA ASN A 365 14.57 -13.56 -11.16
C ASN A 365 14.06 -14.02 -9.80
N THR A 366 14.99 -14.58 -9.02
CA THR A 366 14.83 -14.88 -7.60
C THR A 366 15.07 -13.67 -6.69
N GLU A 367 15.59 -12.54 -7.21
CA GLU A 367 15.99 -11.36 -6.40
C GLU A 367 15.66 -10.00 -7.08
N LYS A 368 15.41 -8.97 -6.27
CA LYS A 368 15.25 -7.56 -6.71
C LYS A 368 16.61 -6.91 -6.97
N THR A 369 16.68 -5.95 -7.89
CA THR A 369 17.87 -5.12 -8.18
C THR A 369 17.71 -3.72 -7.60
N ILE A 370 18.84 -3.06 -7.34
CA ILE A 370 18.93 -1.65 -6.93
C ILE A 370 19.81 -0.92 -7.93
N GLU A 371 19.24 0.10 -8.55
CA GLU A 371 19.90 0.84 -9.62
C GLU A 371 19.88 2.33 -9.27
N PRO A 372 20.86 2.81 -8.47
CA PRO A 372 21.00 4.22 -8.16
C PRO A 372 21.63 4.98 -9.33
N TRP A 373 21.07 6.13 -9.64
CA TRP A 373 21.64 7.14 -10.50
C TRP A 373 22.12 8.31 -9.63
N LEU A 374 23.43 8.44 -9.52
CA LEU A 374 24.06 9.59 -8.86
C LEU A 374 23.89 10.80 -9.78
N LEU A 375 23.38 11.90 -9.22
CA LEU A 375 23.03 13.11 -9.96
C LEU A 375 24.27 13.97 -10.18
N HIS A 376 25.25 13.39 -10.87
CA HIS A 376 26.54 13.96 -11.19
C HIS A 376 27.07 13.37 -12.50
N GLU A 377 27.87 14.15 -13.23
CA GLU A 377 28.54 13.71 -14.44
C GLU A 377 29.96 13.27 -14.09
N PHE A 378 30.27 12.00 -14.31
CA PHE A 378 31.58 11.42 -14.04
C PHE A 378 32.38 11.25 -15.34
N ASP A 379 33.70 11.50 -15.27
CA ASP A 379 34.61 11.33 -16.42
C ASP A 379 34.88 9.85 -16.77
N GLY A 380 34.47 8.91 -15.90
CA GLY A 380 34.67 7.47 -16.11
C GLY A 380 33.85 6.59 -15.17
N ASP A 381 33.89 5.28 -15.44
CA ASP A 381 33.25 4.27 -14.60
C ASP A 381 34.02 4.05 -13.28
N PHE A 382 33.28 3.78 -12.20
CA PHE A 382 33.83 3.52 -10.86
C PHE A 382 33.44 2.14 -10.31
N TYR A 383 33.50 1.11 -11.17
CA TYR A 383 33.24 -0.27 -10.76
C TYR A 383 34.21 -0.74 -9.66
N GLY A 384 33.67 -1.46 -8.68
CA GLY A 384 34.41 -1.96 -7.51
C GLY A 384 34.59 -0.92 -6.40
N GLU A 385 34.28 0.35 -6.64
CA GLU A 385 34.27 1.36 -5.59
C GLU A 385 33.14 1.08 -4.59
N GLU A 386 33.41 1.33 -3.31
CA GLU A 386 32.41 1.20 -2.25
C GLU A 386 31.45 2.39 -2.29
N LEU A 387 30.19 2.10 -2.65
CA LEU A 387 29.08 3.03 -2.70
C LEU A 387 28.17 2.80 -1.49
N ARG A 388 27.84 3.88 -0.78
CA ARG A 388 26.95 3.86 0.39
C ARG A 388 25.77 4.78 0.14
N LEU A 389 24.57 4.30 0.42
CA LEU A 389 23.32 4.99 0.15
C LEU A 389 22.55 5.20 1.46
N VAL A 390 22.03 6.41 1.63
CA VAL A 390 21.01 6.74 2.63
C VAL A 390 19.76 7.11 1.85
N ILE A 391 18.76 6.25 1.88
CA ILE A 391 17.49 6.45 1.19
C ILE A 391 16.56 7.17 2.16
N VAL A 392 15.96 8.28 1.73
CA VAL A 392 15.18 9.17 2.63
C VAL A 392 13.76 9.44 2.13
N GLY A 393 13.46 9.09 0.89
CA GLY A 393 12.11 9.30 0.35
C GLY A 393 11.76 8.41 -0.83
N TYR A 394 10.47 8.39 -1.10
CA TYR A 394 9.79 7.65 -2.15
C TYR A 394 9.15 8.62 -3.14
N ILE A 395 9.20 8.31 -4.44
CA ILE A 395 8.61 9.15 -5.49
C ILE A 395 7.35 8.50 -6.04
N ARG A 396 7.44 7.23 -6.46
CA ARG A 396 6.35 6.55 -7.16
C ARG A 396 6.58 5.04 -7.29
N PRO A 397 5.50 4.26 -7.56
CA PRO A 397 5.65 2.86 -7.93
C PRO A 397 6.36 2.69 -9.28
N GLN A 398 6.84 1.48 -9.51
CA GLN A 398 7.25 1.08 -10.85
C GLN A 398 6.02 1.04 -11.76
N ALA A 399 6.19 1.50 -12.99
CA ALA A 399 5.15 1.55 -14.00
C ALA A 399 5.68 0.99 -15.31
N ASN A 400 4.78 0.38 -16.08
CA ASN A 400 5.05 0.03 -17.47
C ASN A 400 4.80 1.27 -18.35
N PHE A 401 5.63 1.44 -19.37
CA PHE A 401 5.57 2.57 -20.30
C PHE A 401 5.30 2.06 -21.71
N SER A 402 4.46 2.79 -22.46
CA SER A 402 4.11 2.45 -23.84
C SER A 402 5.24 2.75 -24.83
N SER A 403 6.19 3.61 -24.47
CA SER A 403 7.35 3.94 -25.31
C SER A 403 8.60 4.22 -24.49
N LEU A 404 9.77 4.08 -25.13
CA LEU A 404 11.07 4.38 -24.53
C LEU A 404 11.18 5.85 -24.13
N GLU A 405 10.67 6.76 -24.95
CA GLU A 405 10.69 8.20 -24.71
C GLU A 405 9.88 8.57 -23.48
N SER A 406 8.70 7.96 -23.29
CA SER A 406 7.87 8.19 -22.11
C SER A 406 8.54 7.70 -20.82
N LEU A 407 9.27 6.58 -20.90
CA LEU A 407 10.11 6.08 -19.80
C LEU A 407 11.24 7.07 -19.48
N ILE A 408 12.01 7.50 -20.49
CA ILE A 408 13.13 8.45 -20.32
C ILE A 408 12.62 9.76 -19.72
N ALA A 409 11.55 10.32 -20.28
CA ALA A 409 10.94 11.56 -19.77
C ALA A 409 10.54 11.42 -18.30
N LYS A 410 9.96 10.28 -17.92
CA LYS A 410 9.60 10.02 -16.52
C LYS A 410 10.82 9.91 -15.62
N ILE A 411 11.89 9.24 -16.03
CA ILE A 411 13.12 9.15 -15.21
C ILE A 411 13.75 10.55 -15.00
N HIS A 412 13.73 11.41 -16.02
CA HIS A 412 14.20 12.80 -15.87
C HIS A 412 13.26 13.66 -15.00
N GLU A 413 11.96 13.36 -14.96
CA GLU A 413 11.04 13.94 -13.98
C GLU A 413 11.38 13.49 -12.56
N ASP A 414 11.61 12.19 -12.35
CA ASP A 414 11.99 11.62 -11.04
C ASP A 414 13.30 12.27 -10.54
N ARG A 415 14.28 12.47 -11.43
CA ARG A 415 15.50 13.23 -11.12
C ARG A 415 15.19 14.65 -10.62
N ARG A 416 14.35 15.41 -11.32
CA ARG A 416 14.00 16.79 -10.93
C ARG A 416 13.25 16.85 -9.60
N ILE A 417 12.41 15.85 -9.32
CA ILE A 417 11.75 15.69 -8.01
C ILE A 417 12.80 15.47 -6.93
N ALA A 418 13.70 14.49 -7.12
CA ALA A 418 14.77 14.20 -6.16
C ALA A 418 15.70 15.40 -5.90
N GLU A 419 16.10 16.12 -6.95
CA GLU A 419 16.96 17.31 -6.83
C GLU A 419 16.34 18.37 -5.93
N ARG A 420 15.06 18.71 -6.16
CA ARG A 420 14.33 19.71 -5.36
C ARG A 420 14.04 19.21 -3.95
N ALA A 421 13.57 17.96 -3.82
CA ALA A 421 13.26 17.38 -2.51
C ALA A 421 14.50 17.37 -1.61
N LEU A 422 15.67 16.97 -2.11
CA LEU A 422 16.90 16.89 -1.32
C LEU A 422 17.43 18.25 -0.84
N ASP A 423 16.86 19.38 -1.26
CA ASP A 423 17.19 20.72 -0.71
C ASP A 423 16.28 21.11 0.47
N ILE A 424 15.18 20.39 0.71
CA ILE A 424 14.28 20.64 1.84
C ILE A 424 14.95 20.18 3.14
N PRO A 425 14.88 20.95 4.27
CA PRO A 425 15.54 20.62 5.55
C PRO A 425 15.33 19.18 6.04
N MET A 426 14.10 18.68 5.90
CA MET A 426 13.72 17.33 6.31
C MET A 426 14.54 16.23 5.58
N TYR A 427 14.92 16.44 4.33
CA TYR A 427 15.71 15.48 3.54
C TYR A 427 17.21 15.82 3.54
N SER A 428 17.55 17.11 3.56
CA SER A 428 18.94 17.58 3.49
C SER A 428 19.74 17.32 4.76
N GLN A 429 19.10 17.19 5.93
CA GLN A 429 19.77 16.79 7.17
C GLN A 429 20.53 15.45 7.06
N TYR A 430 20.10 14.56 6.16
CA TYR A 430 20.75 13.24 5.95
C TYR A 430 22.00 13.30 5.08
N ARG A 431 22.34 14.47 4.51
CA ARG A 431 23.59 14.66 3.77
C ARG A 431 24.83 14.38 4.62
N ASP A 432 24.73 14.66 5.91
CA ASP A 432 25.81 14.49 6.88
C ASP A 432 25.77 13.17 7.64
N ASP A 433 24.89 12.25 7.26
CA ASP A 433 24.77 10.93 7.86
C ASP A 433 26.14 10.21 7.89
N PRO A 434 26.62 9.76 9.07
CA PRO A 434 27.93 9.12 9.22
C PRO A 434 28.12 7.90 8.31
N TYR A 435 27.04 7.18 7.98
CA TYR A 435 27.10 6.01 7.13
C TYR A 435 27.72 6.33 5.77
N LEU A 436 27.40 7.49 5.19
CA LEU A 436 27.90 7.92 3.88
C LEU A 436 29.42 8.17 3.87
N LYS A 437 30.03 8.43 5.03
CA LYS A 437 31.43 8.87 5.16
C LYS A 437 32.40 7.73 5.50
N GLY A 438 31.95 6.48 5.55
CA GLY A 438 32.84 5.36 5.87
C GLY A 438 32.79 4.90 7.33
N SER A 439 32.22 5.70 8.24
CA SER A 439 32.08 5.36 9.65
C SER A 439 31.15 4.16 9.81
N SER A 440 31.60 3.11 10.49
CA SER A 440 30.74 1.99 10.88
C SER A 440 29.69 2.48 11.86
N LEU A 441 28.41 2.16 11.59
CA LEU A 441 27.27 2.35 12.50
C LEU A 441 27.44 1.56 13.80
#